data_AF-E2A128-F1
#
_entry.id   AF-E2A128-F1
#
_cell.length_a   1.000
_cell.length_b   1.000
_cell.length_c   1.000
_cell.angle_alpha   90.00
_cell.angle_beta   90.00
_cell.angle_gamma   90.00
#
_symmetry.space_group_name_H-M   'P 1'
#
loop_
_entity.id
_entity.type
_entity.pdbx_description
1 polymer ?
#
loop_
_entity_poly.entity_id
_entity_poly.type
_entity_poly.pdbx_seq_one_letter_code
_entity_poly.pdbx_strand_id
1 'polypeptide(L)'
;DSNLTLIYNFGLIFHWIRQYRLIYKQIKFIHVPKEKLLLEKQVIIIAQYFHSYVPYSIIDRWLNDIVQIVLSRLKNKYATHSVFSTSSKQFTFWRNNNINDNFWNPIDANQIISVLEETIFSEL
;
A
#
# COMPACT_ATOMS: atom_id res chain seq x y z
N ASP A 1 -18.68 37.36 18.66
CA ASP A 1 -19.61 36.27 18.27
C ASP A 1 -19.61 35.88 16.79
N SER A 2 -19.63 36.79 15.81
CA SER A 2 -19.71 36.40 14.38
C SER A 2 -18.57 35.49 13.88
N ASN A 3 -17.37 35.61 14.46
CA ASN A 3 -16.20 34.82 14.08
C ASN A 3 -16.33 33.33 14.46
N LEU A 4 -16.91 33.03 15.63
CA LEU A 4 -17.08 31.64 16.09
C LEU A 4 -18.11 30.89 15.24
N THR A 5 -19.22 31.53 14.89
CA THR A 5 -20.22 30.96 13.98
C THR A 5 -19.64 30.70 12.59
N LEU A 6 -18.84 31.64 12.06
CA LEU A 6 -18.15 31.44 10.78
C LEU A 6 -17.17 30.25 10.83
N ILE A 7 -16.30 30.20 11.84
CA ILE A 7 -15.34 29.10 12.02
C ILE A 7 -16.06 27.76 12.11
N TYR A 8 -17.14 27.69 12.90
CA TYR A 8 -17.95 26.48 13.04
C TYR A 8 -18.56 26.04 11.71
N ASN A 9 -19.20 26.96 10.97
CA ASN A 9 -19.81 26.68 9.68
C ASN A 9 -18.77 26.23 8.64
N PHE A 10 -17.60 26.87 8.59
CA PHE A 10 -16.50 26.43 7.73
C PHE A 10 -16.00 25.03 8.10
N GLY A 11 -15.90 24.72 9.40
CA GLY A 11 -15.55 23.38 9.88
C GLY A 11 -16.53 22.31 9.39
N LEU A 12 -17.83 22.58 9.48
CA LEU A 12 -18.87 21.69 8.96
C LEU A 12 -18.78 21.51 7.45
N ILE A 13 -18.69 22.61 6.69
CA ILE A 13 -18.58 22.55 5.22
C ILE A 13 -17.35 21.74 4.81
N PHE A 14 -16.21 22.01 5.44
CA PHE A 14 -14.97 21.29 5.18
C PHE A 14 -15.09 19.79 5.50
N HIS A 15 -15.72 19.44 6.63
CA HIS A 15 -16.01 18.06 6.99
C HIS A 15 -16.84 17.35 5.90
N TRP A 16 -17.95 17.95 5.46
CA TRP A 16 -18.80 17.39 4.41
C TRP A 16 -18.05 17.23 3.08
N ILE A 17 -17.27 18.23 2.66
CA ILE A 17 -16.45 18.15 1.44
C ILE A 17 -15.49 16.96 1.50
N ARG A 18 -14.84 16.73 2.65
CA ARG A 18 -13.94 15.57 2.83
C ARG A 18 -14.69 14.25 2.75
N GLN A 19 -15.86 14.15 3.38
CA GLN A 19 -16.70 12.95 3.35
C GLN A 19 -17.14 12.62 1.93
N TYR A 20 -17.68 13.59 1.19
CA TYR A 20 -18.07 13.40 -0.20
C TYR A 20 -16.88 13.00 -1.08
N ARG A 21 -15.71 13.61 -0.87
CA ARG A 21 -14.48 13.26 -1.61
C ARG A 21 -14.03 11.82 -1.32
N LEU A 22 -14.11 11.38 -0.06
CA LEU A 22 -13.81 10.00 0.33
C LEU A 22 -14.77 9.03 -0.34
N ILE A 23 -16.08 9.25 -0.20
CA ILE A 23 -17.12 8.41 -0.79
C ILE A 23 -16.94 8.31 -2.31
N TYR A 24 -16.72 9.44 -2.99
CA TYR A 24 -16.47 9.46 -4.43
C TYR A 24 -15.26 8.62 -4.82
N LYS A 25 -14.12 8.77 -4.13
CA LYS A 25 -12.91 7.97 -4.39
C LYS A 25 -13.14 6.49 -4.12
N GLN A 26 -13.84 6.17 -3.04
CA GLN A 26 -14.17 4.79 -2.67
C GLN A 26 -15.03 4.12 -3.73
N ILE A 27 -16.11 4.79 -4.16
CA ILE A 27 -16.99 4.32 -5.23
C ILE A 27 -16.18 4.10 -6.49
N LYS A 28 -15.37 5.08 -6.90
CA LYS A 28 -14.54 4.95 -8.09
C LYS A 28 -13.56 3.77 -7.99
N PHE A 29 -13.01 3.52 -6.80
CA PHE A 29 -12.08 2.42 -6.57
C PHE A 29 -12.77 1.06 -6.66
N ILE A 30 -13.90 0.84 -5.99
CA ILE A 30 -14.59 -0.47 -5.99
C ILE A 30 -15.15 -0.88 -7.36
N HIS A 31 -15.34 0.07 -8.28
CA HIS A 31 -15.80 -0.19 -9.65
C HIS A 31 -14.66 -0.59 -10.60
N VAL A 32 -13.40 -0.51 -10.16
CA VAL A 32 -12.25 -1.01 -10.93
C VAL A 32 -12.26 -2.57 -10.89
N PRO A 33 -11.77 -3.28 -11.92
CA PRO A 33 -11.62 -4.73 -11.89
C PRO A 33 -10.94 -5.24 -10.60
N LYS A 34 -11.37 -6.41 -10.12
CA LYS A 34 -10.93 -6.98 -8.83
C LYS A 34 -9.41 -7.12 -8.73
N GLU A 35 -8.79 -7.49 -9.83
CA GLU A 35 -7.35 -7.64 -9.98
C GLU A 35 -6.63 -6.30 -9.83
N LYS A 36 -7.31 -5.15 -9.92
CA LYS A 36 -6.69 -3.83 -9.77
C LYS A 36 -7.04 -3.15 -8.46
N LEU A 37 -7.80 -3.83 -7.57
CA LEU A 37 -8.13 -3.37 -6.23
C LEU A 37 -6.95 -3.58 -5.27
N LEU A 38 -5.88 -2.81 -5.48
CA LEU A 38 -4.66 -2.89 -4.68
C LEU A 38 -4.89 -2.30 -3.28
N LEU A 39 -4.47 -3.02 -2.24
CA LEU A 39 -4.68 -2.64 -0.84
C LEU A 39 -4.02 -1.29 -0.52
N GLU A 40 -2.82 -1.04 -1.03
CA GLU A 40 -2.10 0.21 -0.82
C GLU A 40 -2.88 1.42 -1.37
N LYS A 41 -3.62 1.27 -2.49
CA LYS A 41 -4.47 2.35 -3.03
C LYS A 41 -5.68 2.60 -2.13
N GLN A 42 -6.28 1.54 -1.59
CA GLN A 42 -7.36 1.63 -0.63
C GLN A 42 -6.91 2.36 0.66
N VAL A 43 -5.75 1.99 1.19
CA VAL A 43 -5.14 2.63 2.36
C VAL A 43 -4.87 4.11 2.08
N ILE A 44 -4.36 4.48 0.90
CA ILE A 44 -4.13 5.88 0.54
C ILE A 44 -5.44 6.68 0.47
N ILE A 45 -6.51 6.11 -0.08
CA ILE A 45 -7.82 6.77 -0.12
C ILE A 45 -8.30 7.11 1.30
N ILE A 46 -8.16 6.17 2.23
CA ILE A 46 -8.52 6.36 3.64
C ILE A 46 -7.58 7.35 4.33
N ALA A 47 -6.26 7.21 4.16
CA ALA A 47 -5.28 8.09 4.79
C ALA A 47 -5.45 9.56 4.36
N GLN A 48 -5.77 9.82 3.10
CA GLN A 48 -6.04 11.17 2.58
C GLN A 48 -7.35 11.79 3.14
N TYR A 49 -8.21 10.98 3.75
CA TYR A 49 -9.35 11.50 4.50
C TYR A 49 -8.93 12.05 5.88
N PHE A 50 -7.78 11.68 6.42
CA PHE A 50 -7.27 12.20 7.69
C PHE A 50 -6.13 13.20 7.51
N HIS A 51 -5.28 12.98 6.51
CA HIS A 51 -4.08 13.76 6.26
C HIS A 51 -4.13 14.55 4.94
N SER A 52 -3.10 15.35 4.73
CA SER A 52 -2.81 16.03 3.47
C SER A 52 -2.71 15.03 2.31
N TYR A 53 -2.89 15.52 1.09
CA TYR A 53 -2.77 14.69 -0.09
C TYR A 53 -1.36 14.11 -0.25
N VAL A 54 -1.26 12.78 -0.34
CA VAL A 54 -0.03 12.04 -0.64
C VAL A 54 -0.17 11.39 -2.03
N PRO A 55 0.66 11.74 -3.02
CA PRO A 55 0.67 11.09 -4.32
C PRO A 55 0.99 9.59 -4.21
N TYR A 56 0.30 8.77 -5.02
CA TYR A 56 0.54 7.33 -5.07
C TYR A 56 1.99 6.97 -5.42
N SER A 57 2.64 7.77 -6.27
CA SER A 57 4.04 7.57 -6.67
C SER A 57 5.04 7.60 -5.52
N ILE A 58 4.73 8.32 -4.43
CA ILE A 58 5.58 8.33 -3.22
C ILE A 58 5.49 6.98 -2.52
N ILE A 59 4.26 6.47 -2.33
CA ILE A 59 4.03 5.17 -1.69
C ILE A 59 4.59 4.03 -2.55
N ASP A 60 4.39 4.09 -3.86
CA ASP A 60 4.95 3.11 -4.81
C ASP A 60 6.48 3.06 -4.74
N ARG A 61 7.15 4.21 -4.64
CA ARG A 61 8.61 4.26 -4.43
C ARG A 61 9.00 3.59 -3.11
N TRP A 62 8.35 3.96 -2.02
CA TRP A 62 8.67 3.43 -0.69
C TRP A 62 8.47 1.90 -0.62
N LEU A 63 7.39 1.38 -1.22
CA LEU A 63 7.17 -0.06 -1.34
C LEU A 63 8.26 -0.75 -2.17
N ASN A 64 8.70 -0.12 -3.27
CA ASN A 64 9.81 -0.67 -4.05
C ASN A 64 11.12 -0.70 -3.25
N ASP A 65 11.41 0.33 -2.46
CA ASP A 65 12.60 0.39 -1.62
C ASP A 65 12.60 -0.76 -0.59
N ILE A 66 11.45 -1.01 0.06
CA ILE A 66 11.28 -2.16 0.96
C ILE A 66 11.53 -3.48 0.21
N VAL A 67 10.95 -3.65 -0.99
CA VAL A 67 11.15 -4.86 -1.79
C VAL A 67 12.63 -5.08 -2.10
N GLN A 68 13.39 -4.04 -2.45
CA GLN A 68 14.83 -4.17 -2.71
C GLN A 68 15.61 -4.58 -1.46
N ILE A 69 15.30 -3.98 -0.30
CA ILE A 69 15.94 -4.32 0.97
C ILE A 69 15.64 -5.77 1.35
N VAL A 70 14.38 -6.18 1.27
CA VAL A 70 13.95 -7.56 1.57
C VAL A 70 14.64 -8.55 0.64
N LEU A 71 14.66 -8.31 -0.67
CA LEU A 71 15.33 -9.19 -1.62
C LEU A 71 16.84 -9.30 -1.35
N SER A 72 17.49 -8.19 -0.99
CA SER A 72 18.92 -8.19 -0.62
C SER A 72 19.19 -9.03 0.64
N ARG A 73 18.43 -8.81 1.71
CA ARG A 73 18.55 -9.55 2.97
C ARG A 73 18.22 -11.03 2.79
N LEU A 74 17.17 -11.33 2.03
CA LEU A 74 16.76 -12.70 1.71
C LEU A 74 17.85 -13.41 0.90
N LYS A 75 18.52 -12.72 -0.03
CA LYS A 75 19.63 -13.31 -0.81
C LYS A 75 20.81 -13.68 0.08
N ASN A 76 21.11 -12.85 1.09
CA ASN A 76 22.20 -13.10 2.02
C ASN A 76 21.91 -14.29 2.95
N LYS A 77 20.66 -14.47 3.38
CA LYS A 77 20.25 -15.57 4.28
C LYS A 77 19.93 -16.87 3.54
N TYR A 78 19.31 -16.77 2.35
CA TYR A 78 18.74 -17.89 1.59
C TYR A 78 19.06 -17.72 0.10
N ALA A 79 20.34 -17.85 -0.28
CA ALA A 79 20.80 -17.60 -1.65
C ALA A 79 20.10 -18.45 -2.73
N THR A 80 19.62 -19.64 -2.38
CA THR A 80 18.91 -20.56 -3.27
C THR A 80 17.39 -20.44 -3.20
N HIS A 81 16.86 -19.36 -2.61
CA HIS A 81 15.43 -19.14 -2.46
C HIS A 81 14.72 -19.06 -3.83
N SER A 82 13.57 -19.69 -3.94
CA SER A 82 12.79 -19.82 -5.19
C SER A 82 12.37 -18.49 -5.83
N VAL A 83 12.15 -17.45 -5.01
CA VAL A 83 11.95 -16.06 -5.44
C VAL A 83 12.97 -15.55 -6.46
N PHE A 84 14.23 -15.99 -6.38
CA PHE A 84 15.28 -15.55 -7.32
C PHE A 84 15.19 -16.25 -8.68
N SER A 85 14.45 -17.35 -8.77
CA SER A 85 14.11 -18.02 -10.03
C SER A 85 12.88 -17.41 -10.71
N THR A 86 12.24 -16.42 -10.08
CA THR A 86 11.01 -15.80 -10.60
C THR A 86 11.33 -14.78 -11.66
N SER A 87 10.57 -14.85 -12.76
CA SER A 87 10.74 -13.90 -13.85
C SER A 87 10.33 -12.48 -13.45
N SER A 88 10.99 -11.48 -14.04
CA SER A 88 10.61 -10.07 -13.90
C SER A 88 9.17 -9.80 -14.35
N LYS A 89 8.66 -10.54 -15.34
CA LYS A 89 7.26 -10.48 -15.79
C LYS A 89 6.30 -10.87 -14.68
N GLN A 90 6.62 -11.93 -13.94
CA GLN A 90 5.79 -12.39 -12.82
C GLN A 90 5.78 -11.38 -11.68
N PHE A 91 6.93 -10.81 -11.30
CA PHE A 91 6.97 -9.72 -10.31
C PHE A 91 6.17 -8.49 -10.76
N THR A 92 6.28 -8.12 -12.04
CA THR A 92 5.52 -7.00 -12.59
C THR A 92 4.02 -7.27 -12.57
N PHE A 93 3.62 -8.51 -12.86
CA PHE A 93 2.24 -8.95 -12.75
C PHE A 93 1.77 -8.84 -11.29
N TRP A 94 2.54 -9.37 -10.34
CA TRP A 94 2.20 -9.33 -8.92
C TRP A 94 2.10 -7.93 -8.35
N ARG A 95 3.04 -7.05 -8.71
CA ARG A 95 3.02 -5.65 -8.28
C ARG A 95 1.79 -4.89 -8.75
N ASN A 96 1.28 -5.22 -9.93
CA ASN A 96 0.20 -4.45 -10.57
C ASN A 96 -1.17 -5.11 -10.43
N ASN A 97 -1.26 -6.22 -9.71
CA ASN A 97 -2.52 -6.93 -9.51
C ASN A 97 -2.72 -7.40 -8.08
N ASN A 98 -3.95 -7.29 -7.59
CA ASN A 98 -4.40 -7.88 -6.34
C ASN A 98 -4.44 -9.39 -6.50
N ILE A 99 -3.76 -10.09 -5.58
CA ILE A 99 -3.53 -11.52 -5.64
C ILE A 99 -3.86 -12.11 -4.28
N ASN A 100 -4.75 -13.08 -4.29
CA ASN A 100 -5.15 -13.79 -3.08
C ASN A 100 -4.33 -15.08 -2.87
N ASP A 101 -3.72 -15.60 -3.92
CA ASP A 101 -3.00 -16.87 -3.89
C ASP A 101 -1.57 -16.68 -3.38
N ASN A 102 -1.14 -17.58 -2.50
CA ASN A 102 0.26 -17.71 -2.14
C ASN A 102 0.98 -18.57 -3.18
N PHE A 103 1.94 -17.98 -3.89
CA PHE A 103 2.75 -18.68 -4.90
C PHE A 103 3.99 -19.36 -4.31
N TRP A 104 4.26 -19.15 -3.02
CA TRP A 104 5.38 -19.73 -2.31
C TRP A 104 4.94 -20.93 -1.49
N ASN A 105 5.80 -21.95 -1.45
CA ASN A 105 5.59 -23.02 -0.47
C ASN A 105 5.70 -22.43 0.95
N PRO A 106 5.17 -23.13 1.98
CA PRO A 106 5.15 -22.59 3.34
C PRO A 106 6.52 -22.20 3.90
N ILE A 107 7.60 -22.89 3.50
CA ILE A 107 8.97 -22.60 3.96
C ILE A 107 9.44 -21.27 3.37
N ASP A 108 9.33 -21.12 2.05
CA ASP A 108 9.72 -19.90 1.34
C ASP A 108 8.87 -18.69 1.80
N ALA A 109 7.56 -18.89 1.98
CA ALA A 109 6.66 -17.86 2.49
C ALA A 109 7.09 -17.38 3.89
N ASN A 110 7.40 -18.30 4.80
CA ASN A 110 7.86 -17.96 6.15
C ASN A 110 9.22 -17.23 6.14
N GLN A 111 10.15 -17.62 5.25
CA GLN A 111 11.44 -16.94 5.10
C GLN A 111 11.26 -15.50 4.61
N ILE A 112 10.37 -15.29 3.63
CA ILE A 112 10.02 -13.93 3.17
C ILE A 112 9.39 -13.11 4.30
N ILE A 113 8.41 -13.67 5.04
CA ILE A 113 7.75 -12.98 6.15
C ILE A 113 8.76 -12.61 7.23
N SER A 114 9.62 -13.54 7.64
CA SER A 114 10.64 -13.27 8.67
C SER A 114 11.59 -12.14 8.26
N VAL A 115 12.08 -12.14 7.01
CA VAL A 115 12.94 -11.04 6.52
C VAL A 115 12.17 -9.73 6.39
N LEU A 116 10.90 -9.77 6.00
CA LEU A 116 10.04 -8.59 5.92
C LEU A 116 9.81 -7.98 7.30
N GLU A 117 9.46 -8.79 8.30
CA GLU A 117 9.29 -8.36 9.69
C GLU A 117 10.58 -7.74 10.23
N GLU A 118 11.72 -8.40 10.02
CA GLU A 118 13.02 -7.83 10.37
C GLU A 118 13.28 -6.50 9.63
N THR A 119 12.88 -6.38 8.37
CA THR A 119 13.08 -5.14 7.61
C THR A 119 12.21 -4.00 8.13
N ILE A 120 10.96 -4.28 8.48
CA ILE A 120 10.00 -3.27 8.95
C ILE A 120 10.26 -2.90 10.41
N PHE A 121 10.67 -3.85 11.26
CA PHE A 121 10.73 -3.66 12.71
C PHE A 121 12.14 -3.59 13.30
N SER A 122 13.20 -3.98 12.57
CA SER A 122 14.57 -3.90 13.11
C SER A 122 15.26 -2.57 12.84
N GLU A 123 14.95 -1.89 11.72
CA GLU A 123 15.67 -0.68 11.27
C GLU A 123 14.79 0.24 10.40
N LEU A 124 13.67 0.69 10.96
CA LEU A 124 12.97 1.92 10.57
C LEU A 124 12.75 2.79 11.81
#